data_AF-A0A258DK48-F1
#
_entry.id   AF-A0A258DK48-F1
#
_cell.length_a   1.000
_cell.length_b   1.000
_cell.length_c   1.000
_cell.angle_alpha   90.00
_cell.angle_beta   90.00
_cell.angle_gamma   90.00
#
_symmetry.space_group_name_H-M   'P 1'
#
loop_
_entity.id
_entity.type
_entity.pdbx_description
1 polymer ?
#
loop_
_entity_poly.entity_id
_entity_poly.type
_entity_poly.pdbx_seq_one_letter_code
_entity_poly.pdbx_strand_id
1 'polypeptide(L)'
;AVEVKSKQLRSGDGVPIALSNGKRRLELAATAFLGSANGDLVVEAAVSLEPRVFDLFRDGETLTIKLPGETQTLALAGARARLLDFERVCLAGR
;
A
#
# COMPACT_ATOMS: atom_id res chain seq x y z
N ALA A 1 -6.87 -2.27 -0.34
CA ALA A 1 -7.78 -1.15 -0.63
C ALA A 1 -7.50 -0.01 0.36
N VAL A 2 -7.41 1.22 -0.12
CA VAL A 2 -7.42 2.42 0.72
C VAL A 2 -8.66 3.22 0.34
N GLU A 3 -9.51 3.53 1.32
CA GLU A 3 -10.66 4.42 1.13
C GLU A 3 -10.19 5.87 1.10
N VAL A 4 -10.62 6.62 0.08
CA VAL A 4 -10.14 7.98 -0.16
C VAL A 4 -11.31 8.89 -0.51
N LYS A 5 -11.35 10.06 0.14
CA LYS A 5 -12.31 11.13 -0.19
C LYS A 5 -11.64 12.13 -1.13
N SER A 6 -11.48 11.75 -2.39
CA SER A 6 -10.81 12.59 -3.38
C SER A 6 -11.80 13.24 -4.36
N LYS A 7 -11.69 14.56 -4.53
CA LYS A 7 -12.37 15.30 -5.60
C LYS A 7 -11.64 15.24 -6.94
N GLN A 8 -10.43 14.68 -6.95
CA GLN A 8 -9.52 14.68 -8.10
C GLN A 8 -9.49 13.34 -8.83
N LEU A 9 -10.03 12.29 -8.23
CA LEU A 9 -10.06 10.94 -8.78
C LEU A 9 -11.49 10.58 -9.21
N ARG A 10 -11.60 9.76 -10.25
CA ARG A 10 -12.84 9.15 -10.73
C ARG A 10 -12.67 7.63 -10.78
N SER A 11 -13.79 6.91 -10.75
CA SER A 11 -13.76 5.46 -10.95
C SER A 11 -13.17 5.12 -12.31
N GLY A 12 -12.24 4.17 -12.33
CA GLY A 12 -11.48 3.75 -13.51
C GLY A 12 -10.16 4.50 -13.72
N ASP A 13 -9.89 5.56 -12.94
CA ASP A 13 -8.63 6.31 -13.09
C ASP A 13 -7.43 5.48 -12.62
N GLY A 14 -6.34 5.56 -13.38
CA GLY A 14 -5.04 5.08 -12.94
C GLY A 14 -4.47 6.02 -11.87
N VAL A 15 -4.20 5.48 -10.69
CA VAL A 15 -3.70 6.23 -9.53
C VAL A 15 -2.27 5.81 -9.23
N PRO A 16 -1.28 6.71 -9.30
CA PRO A 16 0.05 6.39 -8.83
C PRO A 16 0.06 6.34 -7.30
N ILE A 17 0.48 5.21 -6.74
CA ILE A 17 0.69 5.08 -5.29
C ILE A 17 2.19 4.96 -5.03
N ALA A 18 2.67 5.74 -4.07
CA ALA A 18 4.02 5.58 -3.53
C ALA A 18 3.94 5.07 -2.09
N LEU A 19 4.54 3.90 -1.85
CA LEU A 19 4.79 3.36 -0.53
C LEU A 19 6.21 3.72 -0.12
N SER A 20 6.39 4.19 1.11
CA SER A 20 7.73 4.50 1.60
C SER A 20 7.87 4.21 3.09
N ASN A 21 9.08 3.80 3.47
CA ASN A 21 9.49 3.62 4.86
C ASN A 21 10.98 3.96 4.97
N GLY A 22 11.29 5.09 5.59
CA GLY A 22 12.65 5.64 5.61
C GLY A 22 13.22 5.84 4.20
N LYS A 23 14.32 5.15 3.88
CA LYS A 23 14.99 5.21 2.56
C LYS A 23 14.37 4.28 1.51
N ARG A 24 13.46 3.38 1.90
CA ARG A 24 12.81 2.43 1.00
C ARG A 24 11.60 3.08 0.37
N ARG A 25 11.44 2.88 -0.94
CA ARG A 25 10.30 3.38 -1.72
C ARG A 25 9.90 2.35 -2.76
N LEU A 26 8.60 2.19 -2.95
CA LEU A 26 7.99 1.39 -4.00
C LEU A 26 6.89 2.21 -4.66
N GLU A 27 6.86 2.21 -5.99
CA GLU A 27 5.81 2.84 -6.76
C GLU A 27 4.94 1.77 -7.39
N LEU A 28 3.63 1.96 -7.30
CA LEU A 28 2.62 1.02 -7.73
C LEU A 28 1.61 1.74 -8.63
N ALA A 29 1.23 1.05 -9.71
CA ALA A 29 0.03 1.41 -10.45
C ALA A 29 -1.17 0.86 -9.69
N ALA A 30 -2.10 1.74 -9.34
CA ALA A 30 -3.37 1.39 -8.73
C ALA A 30 -4.51 1.90 -9.60
N THR A 31 -5.72 1.42 -9.32
CA THR A 31 -6.93 1.88 -9.98
C THR A 31 -7.94 2.31 -8.93
N ALA A 32 -8.60 3.43 -9.17
CA ALA A 32 -9.71 3.88 -8.33
C ALA A 32 -11.02 3.20 -8.75
N PHE A 33 -11.80 2.77 -7.79
CA PHE A 33 -13.12 2.14 -7.96
C PHE A 33 -14.13 2.83 -7.06
N LEU A 34 -15.41 2.79 -7.43
CA LEU A 34 -16.48 3.18 -6.52
C LEU A 34 -16.63 2.10 -5.43
N GLY A 35 -16.48 2.51 -4.17
CA GLY A 35 -16.73 1.67 -3.01
C GLY A 35 -18.20 1.33 -2.87
N SER A 36 -18.48 0.15 -2.30
CA SER A 36 -19.84 -0.34 -2.07
C SER A 36 -20.57 0.38 -0.93
N ALA A 37 -19.84 1.08 -0.06
CA ALA A 37 -20.39 1.86 1.03
C ALA A 37 -20.29 3.36 0.71
N ASN A 38 -21.43 4.05 0.68
CA ASN A 38 -21.54 5.51 0.74
C ASN A 38 -20.99 6.33 -0.45
N GLY A 39 -20.63 5.69 -1.57
CA GLY A 39 -20.17 6.40 -2.78
C GLY A 39 -18.74 6.94 -2.70
N ASP A 40 -17.98 6.54 -1.67
CA ASP A 40 -16.56 6.87 -1.54
C ASP A 40 -15.72 6.08 -2.57
N LEU A 41 -14.60 6.66 -3.02
CA LEU A 41 -13.69 5.96 -3.92
C LEU A 41 -12.73 5.08 -3.12
N VAL A 42 -12.52 3.86 -3.62
CA VAL A 42 -11.56 2.90 -3.11
C VAL A 42 -10.44 2.78 -4.13
N VAL A 43 -9.20 3.04 -3.70
CA VAL A 43 -8.03 2.83 -4.56
C VAL A 43 -7.43 1.46 -4.25
N GLU A 44 -7.28 0.63 -5.29
CA GLU A 44 -6.71 -0.70 -5.19
C GLU A 44 -5.48 -0.83 -6.09
N ALA A 45 -4.37 -1.25 -5.48
CA ALA A 45 -3.17 -1.64 -6.20
C ALA A 45 -3.12 -3.15 -6.33
N ALA A 46 -2.95 -3.64 -7.56
CA ALA A 46 -2.55 -5.02 -7.77
C ALA A 46 -1.05 -5.13 -7.49
N VAL A 47 -0.69 -5.74 -6.36
CA VAL A 47 0.71 -5.94 -5.97
C VAL A 47 1.05 -7.42 -6.04
N SER A 48 2.02 -7.77 -6.88
CA SER A 48 2.66 -9.08 -6.82
C SER A 48 3.51 -9.16 -5.55
N LEU A 49 3.27 -10.19 -4.73
CA LEU A 49 4.13 -10.49 -3.59
C LEU A 49 5.52 -10.92 -4.10
N GLU A 50 6.47 -9.99 -3.99
CA GLU A 50 7.86 -10.17 -4.40
C GLU A 50 8.77 -9.83 -3.21
N PRO A 51 9.98 -10.40 -3.11
CA PRO A 51 10.93 -10.13 -2.01
C PRO A 51 11.12 -8.63 -1.72
N ARG A 52 11.19 -7.79 -2.78
CA ARG A 52 11.35 -6.34 -2.66
C ARG A 52 10.20 -5.61 -1.94
N VAL A 53 9.01 -6.20 -1.90
CA VAL A 53 7.87 -5.63 -1.15
C VAL A 53 8.13 -5.74 0.35
N PHE A 54 8.72 -6.84 0.80
CA PHE A 54 9.05 -7.05 2.21
C PHE A 54 10.15 -6.10 2.70
N ASP A 55 11.02 -5.61 1.81
CA ASP A 55 12.04 -4.61 2.14
C ASP A 55 11.45 -3.29 2.69
N LEU A 56 10.22 -2.94 2.29
CA LEU A 56 9.51 -1.78 2.86
C LEU A 56 9.27 -1.90 4.37
N PHE A 57 9.31 -3.11 4.94
CA PHE A 57 8.97 -3.36 6.33
C PHE A 57 10.19 -3.68 7.21
N ARG A 58 11.41 -3.71 6.63
CA ARG A 58 12.63 -4.13 7.36
C ARG A 58 13.21 -3.05 8.29
N ASP A 59 13.26 -1.81 7.83
CA ASP A 59 14.22 -0.83 8.36
C ASP A 59 13.60 0.41 9.04
N GLY A 60 12.28 0.61 9.00
CA GLY A 60 11.67 1.79 9.64
C GLY A 60 10.32 1.53 10.29
N GLU A 61 9.88 2.51 11.06
CA GLU A 61 8.78 2.36 12.03
C GLU A 61 7.43 2.80 11.49
N THR A 62 7.38 3.45 10.32
CA THR A 62 6.15 4.00 9.76
C THR A 62 6.12 3.77 8.25
N LEU A 63 5.07 3.11 7.77
CA LEU A 63 4.75 3.02 6.36
C LEU A 63 3.95 4.25 5.97
N THR A 64 4.48 5.04 5.04
CA THR A 64 3.78 6.16 4.43
C THR A 64 3.22 5.74 3.08
N ILE A 65 1.93 5.94 2.90
CA ILE A 65 1.18 5.71 1.66
C ILE A 65 0.84 7.09 1.09
N LYS A 66 1.38 7.41 -0.08
CA LYS A 66 1.09 8.65 -0.80
C LYS A 66 0.25 8.35 -2.03
N LEU A 67 -0.83 9.10 -2.17
CA LEU A 67 -1.70 9.12 -3.33
C LEU A 67 -2.07 10.58 -3.66
N PRO A 68 -2.59 10.89 -4.85
CA PRO A 68 -2.95 12.25 -5.23
C PRO A 68 -3.95 12.86 -4.23
N GLY A 69 -3.53 13.95 -3.57
CA GLY A 69 -4.36 14.69 -2.62
C GLY A 69 -4.45 14.11 -1.21
N GLU A 70 -3.79 12.98 -0.92
CA GLU A 70 -3.87 12.34 0.40
C GLU A 70 -2.57 11.64 0.78
N THR A 71 -2.24 11.66 2.06
CA THR A 71 -1.10 10.93 2.61
C THR A 71 -1.55 10.25 3.89
N GLN A 72 -1.37 8.95 3.94
CA GLN A 72 -1.68 8.13 5.11
C GLN A 72 -0.39 7.56 5.69
N THR A 73 -0.34 7.44 7.01
CA THR A 73 0.79 6.86 7.73
C THR A 73 0.31 5.76 8.64
N LEU A 74 0.95 4.59 8.53
CA LEU A 74 0.66 3.42 9.35
C LEU A 74 1.88 3.10 10.22
N ALA A 75 1.68 2.97 11.52
CA ALA A 75 2.74 2.52 12.42
C ALA A 75 3.04 1.04 12.17
N LEU A 76 4.34 0.69 12.07
CA LEU A 76 4.83 -0.67 11.86
C LEU A 76 5.33 -1.32 13.16
N ALA A 77 5.00 -0.75 14.31
CA ALA A 77 5.37 -1.29 15.61
C ALA A 77 4.96 -2.77 15.72
N GLY A 78 5.92 -3.65 16.05
CA GLY A 78 5.70 -5.09 16.19
C GLY A 78 5.65 -5.90 14.89
N ALA A 79 5.51 -5.28 13.71
CA ALA A 79 5.48 -6.00 12.44
C ALA A 79 6.81 -6.70 12.11
N ARG A 80 7.93 -6.07 12.47
CA ARG A 80 9.28 -6.58 12.20
C ARG A 80 9.55 -7.95 12.80
N ALA A 81 9.04 -8.23 14.00
CA ALA A 81 9.24 -9.50 14.69
C ALA A 81 8.60 -10.69 13.95
N ARG A 82 7.56 -10.43 13.15
CA ARG A 82 6.83 -11.45 12.38
C ARG A 82 7.19 -11.46 10.89
N LEU A 83 7.99 -10.49 10.44
CA LEU A 83 8.25 -10.26 9.02
C LEU A 83 8.92 -11.45 8.33
N LEU A 84 9.91 -12.07 8.97
CA LEU A 84 10.62 -13.24 8.40
C LEU A 84 9.70 -14.46 8.26
N ASP A 85 8.90 -14.75 9.27
CA ASP A 85 7.94 -15.84 9.23
C ASP A 85 6.87 -15.60 8.16
N PHE A 86 6.38 -14.36 8.07
CA PHE A 86 5.41 -13.94 7.07
C PHE A 86 5.98 -14.02 5.64
N GLU A 87 7.18 -13.48 5.41
CA GLU A 87 7.90 -13.56 4.13
C GLU A 87 8.05 -15.01 3.68
N ARG A 88 8.47 -15.90 4.58
CA ARG A 88 8.61 -17.33 4.29
C ARG A 88 7.28 -17.96 3.89
N VAL A 89 6.20 -17.71 4.63
CA VAL A 89 4.87 -18.29 4.33
C VAL A 89 4.33 -17.77 3.00
N CYS A 90 4.44 -16.47 2.74
CA CYS A 90 3.94 -15.85 1.52
C CYS A 90 4.72 -16.29 0.26
N LEU A 91 6.02 -16.52 0.38
CA LEU A 91 6.86 -16.90 -0.76
C LEU A 91 6.97 -18.42 -0.95
N ALA A 92 6.83 -19.23 0.10
CA ALA A 92 6.88 -20.70 -0.01
C ALA A 92 5.60 -21.32 -0.58
N GLY A 93 4.49 -20.58 -0.60
CA GLY A 93 3.21 -21.02 -1.16
C GLY A 93 3.00 -20.67 -2.64
N ARG A 94 4.02 -20.10 -3.31
CA ARG A 94 4.02 -19.85 -4.76
C ARG A 94 4.63 -21.02 -5.51
#